data_AF-A0A7V3ENT1-F1
#
_entry.id   AF-A0A7V3ENT1-F1
#
_cell.length_a   1.000
_cell.length_b   1.000
_cell.length_c   1.000
_cell.angle_alpha   90.00
_cell.angle_beta   90.00
_cell.angle_gamma   90.00
#
_symmetry.space_group_name_H-M   'P 1'
#
loop_
_entity.id
_entity.type
_entity.pdbx_description
1 polymer ?
#
loop_
_entity_poly.entity_id
_entity_poly.type
_entity_poly.pdbx_seq_one_letter_code
_entity_poly.pdbx_strand_id
1 'polypeptide(L)'
;MMRLREWLLRIGLHLVLVVAAAVTLAPMMYLVAATFKSSQDMNRYVFFPPLERLSTENIRKIFGATRFFEGDVKDWAELRKALTAARDSTQPTAARRIWERLTPEAQRSVALLGADTEDGRSETVAALNALLNRRDLYDPAAFARVNLSALVLNLLDRRETMEPSELEALNRQLVNSVFPTALSNIQIQIPFVRYLMNSFFVSSVTVLIQLFFCSLAGFALAKYEFRFKKAVMVLMLGTMMIPGQVMLGPMYELIHRFGLMDSHQGLIVPGMVSVFGIFLFRQSILSLPNELLEAGR
;
A
#
# COMPACT_ATOMS: atom_id res chain seq x y z
N MET A 1 16.25 -56.17 2.38
CA MET A 1 15.54 -55.44 1.29
C MET A 1 14.46 -54.46 1.78
N MET A 2 13.67 -54.74 2.84
CA MET A 2 12.63 -53.80 3.33
C MET A 2 13.16 -52.42 3.77
N ARG A 3 14.31 -52.35 4.47
CA ARG A 3 14.88 -51.08 4.96
C ARG A 3 15.28 -50.09 3.87
N LEU A 4 15.72 -50.56 2.70
CA LEU A 4 16.13 -49.70 1.58
C LEU A 4 14.90 -49.06 0.91
N ARG A 5 13.81 -49.82 0.77
CA ARG A 5 12.54 -49.32 0.21
C ARG A 5 11.90 -48.27 1.12
N GLU A 6 11.91 -48.48 2.44
CA GLU A 6 11.42 -47.48 3.40
C GLU A 6 12.27 -46.21 3.41
N TRP A 7 13.59 -46.35 3.29
CA TRP A 7 14.51 -45.21 3.23
C TRP A 7 14.29 -44.38 1.94
N LEU A 8 14.17 -45.05 0.79
CA LEU A 8 13.86 -44.39 -0.49
C LEU A 8 12.47 -43.72 -0.48
N LEU A 9 11.46 -44.36 0.11
CA LEU A 9 10.12 -43.78 0.25
C LEU A 9 10.12 -42.54 1.15
N ARG A 10 10.89 -42.55 2.25
CA ARG A 10 11.06 -41.37 3.11
C ARG A 10 11.73 -40.23 2.35
N ILE A 11 12.81 -40.50 1.63
CA ILE A 11 13.48 -39.46 0.82
C ILE A 11 12.54 -38.89 -0.23
N GLY A 12 11.81 -39.74 -0.95
CA GLY A 12 10.81 -39.30 -1.92
C GLY A 12 9.75 -38.40 -1.31
N LEU A 13 9.22 -38.76 -0.12
CA LEU A 13 8.27 -37.94 0.61
C LEU A 13 8.85 -36.59 1.02
N HIS A 14 10.08 -36.55 1.55
CA HIS A 14 10.73 -35.30 1.94
C HIS A 14 10.96 -34.40 0.71
N LEU A 15 11.32 -34.99 -0.43
CA LEU A 15 11.52 -34.25 -1.68
C LEU A 15 10.21 -33.64 -2.19
N VAL A 16 9.11 -34.39 -2.13
CA VAL A 16 7.77 -33.87 -2.46
C VAL A 16 7.34 -32.74 -1.51
N LEU A 17 7.59 -32.90 -0.20
CA LEU A 17 7.27 -31.87 0.80
C LEU A 17 8.10 -30.59 0.59
N VAL A 18 9.39 -30.71 0.25
CA VAL A 18 10.25 -29.57 -0.07
C VAL A 18 9.77 -28.85 -1.33
N VAL A 19 9.38 -29.59 -2.37
CA VAL A 19 8.81 -28.99 -3.59
C VAL A 19 7.49 -28.27 -3.29
N ALA A 20 6.60 -28.90 -2.52
CA ALA A 20 5.34 -28.27 -2.11
C ALA A 20 5.58 -26.99 -1.29
N ALA A 21 6.53 -27.01 -0.35
CA ALA A 21 6.92 -25.83 0.44
C ALA A 21 7.53 -24.73 -0.43
N ALA A 22 8.36 -25.08 -1.43
CA ALA A 22 8.94 -24.10 -2.35
C ALA A 22 7.84 -23.41 -3.19
N VAL A 23 6.84 -24.18 -3.65
CA VAL A 23 5.71 -23.64 -4.41
C VAL A 23 4.85 -22.70 -3.55
N THR A 24 4.57 -23.05 -2.30
CA THR A 24 3.77 -22.19 -1.40
C THR A 24 4.50 -20.91 -1.01
N LEU A 25 5.84 -20.92 -0.98
CA LEU A 25 6.67 -19.75 -0.72
C LEU A 25 6.89 -18.87 -1.96
N ALA A 26 6.59 -19.35 -3.17
CA ALA A 26 6.83 -18.61 -4.40
C ALA A 26 6.19 -17.20 -4.44
N PRO A 27 4.94 -16.98 -3.97
CA PRO A 27 4.35 -15.65 -3.89
C PRO A 27 5.07 -14.73 -2.90
N MET A 28 5.54 -15.28 -1.79
CA MET A 28 6.29 -14.55 -0.76
C MET A 28 7.68 -14.16 -1.30
N MET A 29 8.37 -15.09 -1.96
CA MET A 29 9.61 -14.81 -2.65
C MET A 29 9.43 -13.78 -3.75
N TYR A 30 8.31 -13.82 -4.50
CA TYR A 30 8.00 -12.82 -5.51
C TYR A 30 7.82 -11.43 -4.89
N LEU A 31 7.14 -11.31 -3.74
CA LEU A 31 7.01 -10.05 -2.99
C LEU A 31 8.37 -9.49 -2.55
N VAL A 32 9.22 -10.36 -1.99
CA VAL A 32 10.59 -9.98 -1.60
C VAL A 32 11.39 -9.56 -2.84
N ALA A 33 11.29 -10.30 -3.94
CA ALA A 33 11.92 -9.97 -5.22
C ALA A 33 11.43 -8.65 -5.83
N ALA A 34 10.13 -8.39 -5.80
CA ALA A 34 9.50 -7.19 -6.34
C ALA A 34 10.00 -5.90 -5.64
N THR A 35 10.46 -6.05 -4.41
CA THR A 35 11.09 -5.00 -3.60
C THR A 35 12.41 -4.49 -4.23
N PHE A 36 13.10 -5.35 -4.99
CA PHE A 36 14.40 -5.05 -5.62
C PHE A 36 14.35 -4.87 -7.14
N LYS A 37 13.14 -4.76 -7.72
CA LYS A 37 12.93 -4.52 -9.16
C LYS A 37 12.58 -3.07 -9.44
N SER A 38 12.94 -2.59 -10.64
CA SER A 38 12.40 -1.35 -11.21
C SER A 38 11.02 -1.59 -11.84
N SER A 39 10.22 -0.53 -12.04
CA SER A 39 8.88 -0.64 -12.66
C SER A 39 8.92 -1.21 -14.08
N GLN A 40 10.02 -1.01 -14.81
CA GLN A 40 10.23 -1.55 -16.16
C GLN A 40 10.60 -3.05 -16.16
N ASP A 41 11.10 -3.57 -15.04
CA ASP A 41 11.55 -4.95 -14.90
C ASP A 41 10.49 -5.89 -14.29
N MET A 42 9.41 -5.35 -13.71
CA MET A 42 8.33 -6.13 -13.07
C MET A 42 7.69 -7.16 -14.00
N ASN A 43 7.47 -6.80 -15.27
CA ASN A 43 6.81 -7.66 -16.25
C ASN A 43 7.81 -8.47 -17.10
N ARG A 44 9.12 -8.24 -16.93
CA ARG A 44 10.17 -8.86 -17.74
C ARG A 44 10.88 -10.01 -17.03
N TYR A 45 11.05 -9.91 -15.71
CA TYR A 45 11.70 -10.95 -14.90
C TYR A 45 10.76 -11.45 -13.81
N VAL A 46 10.65 -12.77 -13.65
CA VAL A 46 9.76 -13.38 -12.66
C VAL A 46 10.27 -13.15 -11.22
N PHE A 47 11.57 -13.31 -10.95
CA PHE A 47 12.13 -13.14 -9.60
C PHE A 47 13.17 -12.03 -9.49
N PHE A 48 14.40 -12.20 -9.98
CA PHE A 48 15.41 -11.14 -9.88
C PHE A 48 15.87 -10.69 -11.26
N PRO A 49 16.06 -9.37 -11.48
CA PRO A 49 16.78 -8.87 -12.64
C PRO A 49 18.29 -9.21 -12.49
N PRO A 50 19.11 -9.03 -13.55
CA PRO A 50 20.56 -9.14 -13.44
C PRO A 50 21.10 -8.29 -12.28
N LEU A 51 22.17 -8.73 -11.61
CA LEU A 51 22.72 -8.08 -10.40
C LEU A 51 23.01 -6.59 -10.62
N GLU A 52 23.38 -6.20 -11.85
CA GLU A 52 23.65 -4.81 -12.26
C GLU A 52 22.40 -3.91 -12.30
N ARG A 53 21.20 -4.51 -12.35
CA ARG A 53 19.89 -3.81 -12.45
C ARG A 53 19.02 -3.98 -11.20
N LEU A 54 19.58 -4.53 -10.11
CA LEU A 54 18.91 -4.54 -8.81
C LEU A 54 18.71 -3.10 -8.32
N SER A 55 17.49 -2.76 -7.96
CA SER A 55 17.13 -1.39 -7.60
C SER A 55 16.15 -1.35 -6.44
N THR A 56 16.39 -0.46 -5.47
CA THR A 56 15.48 -0.18 -4.35
C THR A 56 14.48 0.95 -4.69
N GLU A 57 14.37 1.33 -5.97
CA GLU A 57 13.52 2.42 -6.44
C GLU A 57 12.04 2.21 -6.04
N ASN A 58 11.53 0.99 -6.05
CA ASN A 58 10.15 0.69 -5.61
C ASN A 58 9.93 0.99 -4.11
N ILE A 59 10.90 0.67 -3.24
CA ILE A 59 10.83 1.03 -1.81
C ILE A 59 10.83 2.55 -1.66
N ARG A 60 11.72 3.24 -2.41
CA ARG A 60 11.78 4.71 -2.42
C ARG A 60 10.51 5.34 -2.99
N LYS A 61 9.82 4.71 -3.94
CA LYS A 61 8.53 5.18 -4.47
C LYS A 61 7.40 5.06 -3.45
N ILE A 62 7.36 3.95 -2.68
CA ILE A 62 6.29 3.68 -1.71
C ILE A 62 6.49 4.51 -0.43
N PHE A 63 7.72 4.74 0.00
CA PHE A 63 8.04 5.41 1.27
C PHE A 63 8.71 6.79 1.13
N GLY A 64 9.05 7.20 -0.09
CA GLY A 64 9.83 8.41 -0.39
C GLY A 64 9.27 9.19 -1.57
N ALA A 65 7.97 9.47 -1.56
CA ALA A 65 7.33 10.39 -2.51
C ALA A 65 7.82 11.83 -2.27
N THR A 66 9.08 12.10 -2.57
CA THR A 66 9.65 13.45 -2.69
C THR A 66 9.51 13.97 -4.13
N ARG A 67 9.39 13.06 -5.12
CA ARG A 67 9.25 13.40 -6.54
C ARG A 67 7.81 13.75 -6.94
N PHE A 68 7.67 14.75 -7.81
CA PHE A 68 6.45 15.10 -8.51
C PHE A 68 6.07 14.02 -9.53
N PHE A 69 4.78 13.76 -9.64
CA PHE A 69 4.12 12.97 -10.68
C PHE A 69 3.10 13.82 -11.41
N GLU A 70 2.67 13.40 -12.61
CA GLU A 70 1.66 14.13 -13.38
C GLU A 70 0.34 14.29 -12.62
N GLY A 71 -0.04 13.28 -11.84
CA GLY A 71 -1.24 13.31 -10.98
C GLY A 71 -1.12 14.27 -9.79
N ASP A 72 0.07 14.79 -9.50
CA ASP A 72 0.26 15.76 -8.41
C ASP A 72 -0.10 17.19 -8.85
N VAL A 73 -0.25 17.45 -10.16
CA VAL A 73 -0.66 18.75 -10.70
C VAL A 73 -2.18 18.79 -10.79
N LYS A 74 -2.81 19.65 -9.97
CA LYS A 74 -4.28 19.79 -9.93
C LYS A 74 -4.82 20.48 -11.17
N ASP A 75 -4.12 21.50 -11.63
CA ASP A 75 -4.51 22.31 -12.77
C ASP A 75 -3.26 22.70 -13.59
N TRP A 76 -3.12 22.07 -14.75
CA TRP A 76 -2.03 22.32 -15.68
C TRP A 76 -2.07 23.71 -16.29
N ALA A 77 -3.27 24.27 -16.50
CA ALA A 77 -3.43 25.61 -17.05
C ALA A 77 -3.03 26.67 -16.02
N GLU A 78 -3.38 26.47 -14.75
CA GLU A 78 -2.96 27.36 -13.66
C GLU A 78 -1.45 27.25 -13.41
N LEU A 79 -0.86 26.04 -13.48
CA LEU A 79 0.59 25.86 -13.40
C LEU A 79 1.31 26.61 -14.52
N ARG A 80 0.83 26.46 -15.76
CA ARG A 80 1.36 27.18 -16.92
C ARG A 80 1.29 28.68 -16.70
N LYS A 81 0.13 29.21 -16.32
CA LYS A 81 -0.09 30.63 -16.08
C LYS A 81 0.88 31.18 -15.03
N ALA A 82 1.04 30.46 -13.90
CA ALA A 82 1.94 30.87 -12.83
C ALA A 82 3.42 30.85 -13.25
N LEU A 83 3.85 29.84 -14.01
CA LEU A 83 5.21 29.74 -14.54
C LEU A 83 5.50 30.78 -15.65
N THR A 84 4.52 31.08 -16.51
CA THR A 84 4.66 32.15 -17.51
C THR A 84 4.70 33.54 -16.86
N ALA A 85 3.89 33.77 -15.82
CA ALA A 85 3.94 35.01 -15.06
C ALA A 85 5.29 35.18 -14.33
N ALA A 86 5.89 34.07 -13.89
CA ALA A 86 7.21 34.05 -13.29
C ALA A 86 8.32 34.44 -14.29
N ARG A 87 8.21 33.99 -15.55
CA ARG A 87 9.13 34.38 -16.63
C ARG A 87 9.15 35.89 -16.88
N ASP A 88 7.97 36.49 -16.91
CA ASP A 88 7.78 37.89 -17.32
C ASP A 88 7.93 38.87 -16.11
N SER A 89 8.10 38.35 -14.89
CA SER A 89 8.27 39.16 -13.68
C SER A 89 9.64 39.81 -13.60
N THR A 90 9.71 41.13 -13.38
CA THR A 90 10.98 41.87 -13.18
C THR A 90 11.49 41.82 -11.74
N GLN A 91 10.66 41.39 -10.78
CA GLN A 91 11.03 41.30 -9.36
C GLN A 91 11.66 39.94 -9.03
N PRO A 92 12.65 39.88 -8.10
CA PRO A 92 13.22 38.63 -7.63
C PRO A 92 12.21 37.90 -6.73
N THR A 93 11.26 37.20 -7.34
CA THR A 93 10.25 36.40 -6.63
C THR A 93 10.63 34.93 -6.59
N ALA A 94 10.12 34.18 -5.61
CA ALA A 94 10.35 32.74 -5.50
C ALA A 94 9.93 31.97 -6.76
N ALA A 95 8.82 32.35 -7.39
CA ALA A 95 8.36 31.77 -8.66
C ALA A 95 9.35 32.01 -9.80
N ARG A 96 9.89 33.23 -9.92
CA ARG A 96 10.91 33.56 -10.91
C ARG A 96 12.19 32.75 -10.69
N ARG A 97 12.61 32.60 -9.44
CA ARG A 97 13.80 31.81 -9.10
C ARG A 97 13.61 30.33 -9.48
N ILE A 98 12.41 29.77 -9.25
CA ILE A 98 12.08 28.42 -9.73
C ILE A 98 12.17 28.36 -11.26
N TRP A 99 11.61 29.34 -11.97
CA TRP A 99 11.64 29.41 -13.43
C TRP A 99 13.06 29.45 -14.01
N GLU A 100 13.94 30.29 -13.45
CA GLU A 100 15.34 30.43 -13.89
C GLU A 100 16.17 29.15 -13.69
N ARG A 101 15.72 28.24 -12.82
CA ARG A 101 16.40 26.98 -12.50
C ARG A 101 15.84 25.76 -13.23
N LEU A 102 14.73 25.92 -13.96
CA LEU A 102 14.23 24.91 -14.88
C LEU A 102 15.22 24.72 -16.05
N THR A 103 15.23 23.52 -16.64
CA THR A 103 16.04 23.25 -17.84
C THR A 103 15.49 24.03 -19.04
N PRO A 104 16.33 24.37 -20.04
CA PRO A 104 15.86 25.07 -21.25
C PRO A 104 14.77 24.31 -22.01
N GLU A 105 14.82 22.98 -21.99
CA GLU A 105 13.80 22.09 -22.54
C GLU A 105 12.46 22.27 -21.80
N ALA A 106 12.50 22.30 -20.47
CA ALA A 106 11.30 22.50 -19.65
C ALA A 106 10.67 23.89 -19.81
N GLN A 107 11.49 24.92 -20.00
CA GLN A 107 10.97 26.27 -20.27
C GLN A 107 10.20 26.32 -21.60
N ARG A 108 10.59 25.48 -22.59
CA ARG A 108 9.85 25.31 -23.84
C ARG A 108 8.60 24.45 -23.64
N SER A 109 8.70 23.36 -22.89
CA SER A 109 7.57 22.46 -22.60
C SER A 109 6.45 23.17 -21.83
N VAL A 110 6.77 24.14 -20.98
CA VAL A 110 5.76 24.96 -20.26
C VAL A 110 4.85 25.73 -21.22
N ALA A 111 5.36 26.16 -22.38
CA ALA A 111 4.54 26.82 -23.39
C ALA A 111 3.49 25.86 -24.01
N LEU A 112 3.72 24.55 -23.90
CA LEU A 112 2.86 23.49 -24.43
C LEU A 112 1.85 22.95 -23.38
N LEU A 113 1.95 23.35 -22.10
CA LEU A 113 1.11 22.89 -20.97
C LEU A 113 -0.36 23.36 -21.03
N GLY A 114 -1.06 23.06 -22.12
CA GLY A 114 -2.46 23.42 -22.37
C GLY A 114 -2.99 22.93 -23.71
N ALA A 115 -2.10 22.47 -24.59
CA ALA A 115 -2.45 21.45 -25.57
C ALA A 115 -2.36 20.10 -24.83
N ASP A 116 -3.37 19.24 -24.88
CA ASP A 116 -3.40 17.89 -24.28
C ASP A 116 -2.31 16.98 -24.89
N THR A 117 -1.05 17.31 -24.67
CA THR A 117 0.13 16.60 -25.16
C THR A 117 0.82 15.97 -23.97
N GLU A 118 0.80 14.65 -23.93
CA GLU A 118 1.37 13.82 -22.85
C GLU A 118 2.87 14.11 -22.68
N ASP A 119 3.58 14.35 -23.78
CA ASP A 119 5.00 14.68 -23.80
C ASP A 119 5.34 15.96 -23.01
N GLY A 120 4.54 17.02 -23.14
CA GLY A 120 4.78 18.30 -22.45
C GLY A 120 4.57 18.23 -20.93
N ARG A 121 3.65 17.35 -20.47
CA ARG A 121 3.42 17.11 -19.03
C ARG A 121 4.57 16.34 -18.42
N SER A 122 5.01 15.27 -19.08
CA SER A 122 6.10 14.42 -18.61
C SER A 122 7.43 15.19 -18.48
N GLU A 123 7.77 16.00 -19.48
CA GLU A 123 8.97 16.84 -19.45
C GLU A 123 8.92 17.89 -18.33
N THR A 124 7.76 18.50 -18.10
CA THR A 124 7.58 19.48 -17.02
C THR A 124 7.75 18.82 -15.65
N VAL A 125 7.20 17.62 -15.46
CA VAL A 125 7.38 16.84 -14.22
C VAL A 125 8.84 16.44 -14.02
N ALA A 126 9.52 15.99 -15.08
CA ALA A 126 10.95 15.68 -15.03
C ALA A 126 11.78 16.90 -14.61
N ALA A 127 11.42 18.09 -15.10
CA ALA A 127 12.08 19.33 -14.75
C ALA A 127 11.84 19.78 -13.31
N LEU A 128 10.59 19.68 -12.82
CA LEU A 128 10.27 19.92 -11.42
C LEU A 128 11.05 18.96 -10.50
N ASN A 129 11.19 17.70 -10.91
CA ASN A 129 12.00 16.71 -10.19
C ASN A 129 13.50 17.02 -10.21
N ALA A 130 14.02 17.63 -11.28
CA ALA A 130 15.41 18.07 -11.34
C ALA A 130 15.69 19.22 -10.36
N LEU A 131 14.68 20.02 -9.99
CA LEU A 131 14.83 21.07 -8.97
C LEU A 131 14.98 20.50 -7.55
N LEU A 132 14.43 19.32 -7.28
CA LEU A 132 14.39 18.75 -5.93
C LEU A 132 15.77 18.42 -5.38
N ASN A 133 16.76 18.18 -6.25
CA ASN A 133 18.13 17.88 -5.83
C ASN A 133 19.02 19.13 -5.69
N ARG A 134 18.48 20.33 -5.91
CA ARG A 134 19.26 21.59 -5.88
C ARG A 134 19.29 22.21 -4.48
N ARG A 135 20.48 22.41 -3.91
CA ARG A 135 20.65 23.05 -2.59
C ARG A 135 20.44 24.57 -2.59
N ASP A 136 20.52 25.19 -3.76
CA ASP A 136 20.49 26.65 -3.96
C ASP A 136 19.10 27.18 -4.35
N LEU A 137 18.06 26.35 -4.20
CA LEU A 137 16.69 26.69 -4.55
C LEU A 137 16.13 27.82 -3.66
N TYR A 138 16.37 27.75 -2.35
CA TYR A 138 15.92 28.76 -1.39
C TYR A 138 16.83 30.00 -1.35
N ASP A 139 16.21 31.17 -1.33
CA ASP A 139 16.88 32.46 -1.15
C ASP A 139 16.02 33.40 -0.32
N PRO A 140 16.56 33.98 0.77
CA PRO A 140 15.78 34.81 1.68
C PRO A 140 15.10 36.00 1.00
N ALA A 141 15.75 36.63 0.03
CA ALA A 141 15.18 37.78 -0.69
C ALA A 141 14.03 37.33 -1.61
N ALA A 142 14.22 36.24 -2.36
CA ALA A 142 13.19 35.72 -3.27
C ALA A 142 11.96 35.13 -2.55
N PHE A 143 12.15 34.51 -1.38
CA PHE A 143 11.09 33.84 -0.62
C PHE A 143 10.49 34.68 0.51
N ALA A 144 10.88 35.95 0.66
CA ALA A 144 10.42 36.84 1.74
C ALA A 144 8.89 36.99 1.84
N ARG A 145 8.16 36.83 0.73
CA ARG A 145 6.70 36.95 0.65
C ARG A 145 5.96 35.60 0.63
N VAL A 146 6.68 34.49 0.72
CA VAL A 146 6.10 33.14 0.73
C VAL A 146 5.84 32.74 2.18
N ASN A 147 4.60 32.37 2.50
CA ASN A 147 4.26 31.91 3.85
C ASN A 147 4.76 30.47 4.06
N LEU A 148 5.92 30.33 4.68
CA LEU A 148 6.54 29.03 4.96
C LEU A 148 6.04 28.46 6.29
N SER A 149 5.81 27.14 6.33
CA SER A 149 5.43 26.46 7.57
C SER A 149 6.60 26.41 8.56
N ALA A 150 6.29 26.30 9.86
CA ALA A 150 7.32 26.14 10.90
C ALA A 150 8.24 24.93 10.65
N LEU A 151 7.71 23.87 10.05
CA LEU A 151 8.49 22.70 9.64
C LEU A 151 9.51 23.06 8.56
N VAL A 152 9.12 23.79 7.51
CA VAL A 152 10.04 24.22 6.44
C VAL A 152 11.13 25.13 7.00
N LEU A 153 10.77 26.06 7.89
CA LEU A 153 11.75 26.95 8.54
C LEU A 153 12.77 26.17 9.38
N ASN A 154 12.33 25.17 10.14
CA ASN A 154 13.23 24.29 10.90
C ASN A 154 14.11 23.41 10.00
N LEU A 155 13.59 22.97 8.85
CA LEU A 155 14.36 22.21 7.86
C LEU A 155 15.41 23.10 7.17
N LEU A 156 15.09 24.37 6.87
CA LEU A 156 16.03 25.29 6.23
C LEU A 156 17.30 25.51 7.07
N ASP A 157 17.18 25.50 8.41
CA ASP A 157 18.30 25.66 9.34
C ASP A 157 19.34 24.52 9.23
N ARG A 158 18.89 23.31 8.86
CA ARG A 158 19.73 22.10 8.79
C ARG A 158 20.12 21.70 7.37
N ARG A 159 19.80 22.51 6.36
CA ARG A 159 19.89 22.18 4.93
C ARG A 159 21.26 21.70 4.45
N GLU A 160 22.35 22.20 5.04
CA GLU A 160 23.72 21.92 4.58
C GLU A 160 24.15 20.50 4.95
N THR A 161 23.58 19.98 6.05
CA THR A 161 23.85 18.66 6.63
C THR A 161 22.82 17.59 6.25
N MET A 162 21.84 17.93 5.42
CA MET A 162 20.74 17.03 5.06
C MET A 162 21.16 15.90 4.12
N GLU A 163 20.57 14.73 4.36
CA GLU A 163 20.60 13.62 3.43
C GLU A 163 19.86 13.98 2.13
N PRO A 164 20.24 13.42 0.96
CA PRO A 164 19.62 13.75 -0.32
C PRO A 164 18.09 13.63 -0.34
N SER A 165 17.52 12.66 0.37
CA SER A 165 16.08 12.48 0.49
C SER A 165 15.39 13.59 1.31
N GLU A 166 16.04 14.09 2.35
CA GLU A 166 15.51 15.18 3.18
C GLU A 166 15.55 16.51 2.41
N LEU A 167 16.61 16.71 1.62
CA LEU A 167 16.73 17.85 0.71
C LEU A 167 15.63 17.83 -0.37
N GLU A 168 15.38 16.68 -1.00
CA GLU A 168 14.30 16.55 -1.98
C GLU A 168 12.92 16.83 -1.33
N ALA A 169 12.68 16.39 -0.09
CA ALA A 169 11.44 16.66 0.63
C ALA A 169 11.27 18.16 0.94
N LEU A 170 12.33 18.82 1.40
CA LEU A 170 12.37 20.26 1.65
C LEU A 170 12.08 21.04 0.36
N ASN A 171 12.78 20.73 -0.72
CA ASN A 171 12.61 21.41 -2.00
C ASN A 171 11.22 21.19 -2.60
N ARG A 172 10.63 20.01 -2.43
CA ARG A 172 9.24 19.75 -2.83
C ARG A 172 8.27 20.66 -2.08
N GLN A 173 8.47 20.83 -0.77
CA GLN A 173 7.64 21.73 0.04
C GLN A 173 7.83 23.20 -0.35
N LEU A 174 9.05 23.62 -0.70
CA LEU A 174 9.32 24.97 -1.21
C LEU A 174 8.64 25.22 -2.57
N VAL A 175 8.67 24.25 -3.48
CA VAL A 175 7.99 24.39 -4.77
C VAL A 175 6.47 24.43 -4.59
N ASN A 176 5.93 23.58 -3.71
CA ASN A 176 4.50 23.58 -3.37
C ASN A 176 4.03 24.88 -2.71
N SER A 177 4.83 25.48 -1.83
CA SER A 177 4.47 26.75 -1.18
C SER A 177 4.43 27.94 -2.14
N VAL A 178 5.15 27.85 -3.27
CA VAL A 178 5.12 28.86 -4.33
C VAL A 178 3.94 28.68 -5.28
N PHE A 179 3.52 27.43 -5.56
CA PHE A 179 2.41 27.12 -6.47
C PHE A 179 1.28 26.32 -5.80
N PRO A 180 0.64 26.83 -4.73
CA PRO A 180 -0.29 26.05 -3.89
C PRO A 180 -1.63 25.73 -4.58
N THR A 181 -2.02 26.50 -5.59
CA THR A 181 -3.26 26.30 -6.37
C THR A 181 -3.05 25.30 -7.50
N ALA A 182 -1.89 25.34 -8.14
CA ALA A 182 -1.56 24.52 -9.31
C ALA A 182 -1.03 23.13 -8.93
N LEU A 183 -0.21 23.06 -7.88
CA LEU A 183 0.31 21.81 -7.35
C LEU A 183 -0.59 21.33 -6.22
N SER A 184 -0.84 20.03 -6.18
CA SER A 184 -1.41 19.44 -4.99
C SER A 184 -0.41 19.63 -3.85
N ASN A 185 -0.81 20.46 -2.88
CA ASN A 185 -0.31 20.29 -1.53
C ASN A 185 -0.69 18.87 -1.14
N ILE A 186 0.21 17.91 -1.37
CA ILE A 186 0.21 16.66 -0.61
C ILE A 186 0.67 17.05 0.80
N GLN A 187 -0.10 17.92 1.44
CA GLN A 187 -0.19 17.96 2.87
C GLN A 187 -0.90 16.66 3.16
N ILE A 188 -0.10 15.62 3.36
CA ILE A 188 -0.50 14.33 3.86
C ILE A 188 -1.03 14.59 5.28
N GLN A 189 -2.18 15.25 5.40
CA GLN A 189 -3.15 14.89 6.40
C GLN A 189 -3.80 13.62 5.89
N ILE A 190 -3.00 12.53 5.75
CA ILE A 190 -3.59 11.20 5.83
C ILE A 190 -4.33 11.26 7.16
N PRO A 191 -5.66 11.11 7.20
CA PRO A 191 -6.40 11.11 8.43
C PRO A 191 -6.11 9.77 9.12
N PHE A 192 -4.86 9.60 9.57
CA PHE A 192 -4.29 8.36 10.05
C PHE A 192 -5.08 7.86 11.25
N VAL A 193 -5.43 8.79 12.14
CA VAL A 193 -6.32 8.51 13.27
C VAL A 193 -7.68 7.99 12.80
N ARG A 194 -8.27 8.56 11.75
CA ARG A 194 -9.54 8.08 11.19
C ARG A 194 -9.41 6.67 10.60
N TYR A 195 -8.34 6.41 9.85
CA TYR A 195 -8.09 5.07 9.29
C TYR A 195 -7.81 4.03 10.37
N LEU A 196 -7.07 4.41 11.41
CA LEU A 196 -6.80 3.58 12.57
C LEU A 196 -8.09 3.28 13.33
N MET A 197 -8.93 4.30 13.58
CA MET A 197 -10.22 4.13 14.25
C MET A 197 -11.19 3.29 13.42
N ASN A 198 -11.25 3.47 12.11
CA ASN A 198 -12.04 2.62 11.22
C ASN A 198 -11.58 1.16 11.29
N SER A 199 -10.25 0.93 11.22
CA SER A 199 -9.68 -0.41 11.27
C SER A 199 -9.94 -1.07 12.62
N PHE A 200 -9.71 -0.35 13.72
CA PHE A 200 -9.97 -0.80 15.07
C PHE A 200 -11.45 -1.12 15.30
N PHE A 201 -12.36 -0.27 14.81
CA PHE A 201 -13.80 -0.49 14.89
C PHE A 201 -14.20 -1.75 14.12
N VAL A 202 -13.82 -1.85 12.84
CA VAL A 202 -14.15 -3.00 11.99
C VAL A 202 -13.58 -4.29 12.56
N SER A 203 -12.32 -4.30 12.99
CA SER A 203 -11.70 -5.49 13.55
C SER A 203 -12.36 -5.92 14.86
N SER A 204 -12.64 -4.98 15.77
CA SER A 204 -13.24 -5.29 17.08
C SER A 204 -14.66 -5.83 16.93
N VAL A 205 -15.47 -5.19 16.09
CA VAL A 205 -16.84 -5.65 15.81
C VAL A 205 -16.84 -7.02 15.14
N THR A 206 -15.98 -7.23 14.13
CA THR A 206 -15.86 -8.52 13.46
C THR A 206 -15.45 -9.62 14.42
N VAL A 207 -14.46 -9.38 15.30
CA VAL A 207 -14.01 -10.35 16.30
C VAL A 207 -15.14 -10.71 17.27
N LEU A 208 -15.88 -9.73 17.79
CA LEU A 208 -16.99 -10.00 18.73
C LEU A 208 -18.07 -10.87 18.09
N ILE A 209 -18.47 -10.53 16.86
CA ILE A 209 -19.46 -11.30 16.09
C ILE A 209 -18.94 -12.71 15.83
N GLN A 210 -17.67 -12.84 15.43
CA GLN A 210 -17.05 -14.12 15.14
C GLN A 210 -16.94 -15.00 16.39
N LEU A 211 -16.55 -14.43 17.54
CA LEU A 211 -16.51 -15.17 18.81
C LEU A 211 -17.89 -15.70 19.20
N PHE A 212 -18.93 -14.87 19.03
CA PHE A 212 -20.30 -15.28 19.30
C PHE A 212 -20.72 -16.47 18.42
N PHE A 213 -20.68 -16.33 17.09
CA PHE A 213 -21.14 -17.40 16.20
C PHE A 213 -20.23 -18.64 16.23
N CYS A 214 -18.91 -18.46 16.32
CA CYS A 214 -17.98 -19.58 16.30
C CYS A 214 -18.02 -20.38 17.59
N SER A 215 -18.21 -19.74 18.75
CA SER A 215 -18.37 -20.46 20.02
C SER A 215 -19.64 -21.30 20.04
N LEU A 216 -20.78 -20.75 19.58
CA LEU A 216 -22.05 -21.48 19.48
C LEU A 216 -21.94 -22.70 18.55
N ALA A 217 -21.46 -22.48 17.32
CA ALA A 217 -21.31 -23.57 16.35
C ALA A 217 -20.26 -24.60 16.78
N GLY A 218 -19.15 -24.14 17.37
CA GLY A 218 -18.09 -25.00 17.89
C GLY A 218 -18.59 -25.86 19.06
N PHE A 219 -19.36 -25.27 19.98
CA PHE A 219 -20.01 -26.00 21.07
C PHE A 219 -20.98 -27.04 20.54
N ALA A 220 -21.83 -26.65 19.58
CA ALA A 220 -22.81 -27.57 19.01
C ALA A 220 -22.14 -28.77 18.30
N LEU A 221 -21.07 -28.51 17.54
CA LEU A 221 -20.29 -29.55 16.88
C LEU A 221 -19.37 -30.34 17.81
N ALA A 222 -19.14 -29.88 19.04
CA ALA A 222 -18.39 -30.63 20.04
C ALA A 222 -19.33 -31.54 20.83
N LYS A 223 -20.41 -30.99 21.40
CA LYS A 223 -21.21 -31.62 22.45
C LYS A 223 -22.54 -32.23 21.99
N TYR A 224 -23.16 -31.75 20.90
CA TYR A 224 -24.36 -32.40 20.37
C TYR A 224 -24.01 -33.52 19.38
N GLU A 225 -24.79 -34.60 19.44
CA GLU A 225 -24.72 -35.71 18.49
C GLU A 225 -25.91 -35.61 17.52
N PHE A 226 -25.62 -35.43 16.23
CA PHE A 226 -26.63 -35.38 15.18
C PHE A 226 -26.12 -36.06 13.91
N ARG A 227 -27.05 -36.63 13.13
CA ARG A 227 -26.76 -37.55 12.01
C ARG A 227 -25.76 -37.00 10.98
N PHE A 228 -25.74 -35.69 10.75
CA PHE A 228 -24.90 -35.04 9.74
C PHE A 228 -23.62 -34.36 10.28
N LYS A 229 -23.31 -34.53 11.58
CA LYS A 229 -22.18 -33.86 12.25
C LYS A 229 -20.85 -34.02 11.51
N LYS A 230 -20.52 -35.25 11.08
CA LYS A 230 -19.29 -35.54 10.33
C LYS A 230 -19.28 -34.88 8.95
N ALA A 231 -20.41 -34.93 8.23
CA ALA A 231 -20.52 -34.35 6.89
C ALA A 231 -20.37 -32.83 6.92
N VAL A 232 -21.01 -32.15 7.88
CA VAL A 232 -20.86 -30.70 8.09
C VAL A 232 -19.40 -30.35 8.37
N MET A 233 -18.74 -31.09 9.25
CA MET A 233 -17.34 -30.86 9.59
C MET A 233 -16.39 -31.03 8.39
N VAL A 234 -16.58 -32.08 7.60
CA VAL A 234 -15.77 -32.33 6.40
C VAL A 234 -16.01 -31.24 5.35
N LEU A 235 -17.26 -30.86 5.12
CA LEU A 235 -17.60 -29.78 4.18
C LEU A 235 -16.95 -28.46 4.59
N MET A 236 -17.07 -28.10 5.86
CA MET A 236 -16.43 -26.93 6.44
C MET A 236 -14.92 -26.94 6.20
N LEU A 237 -14.22 -28.00 6.60
CA LEU A 237 -12.78 -28.10 6.37
C LEU A 237 -12.41 -28.07 4.88
N GLY A 238 -13.26 -28.65 4.01
CA GLY A 238 -13.09 -28.57 2.56
C GLY A 238 -13.11 -27.14 2.03
N THR A 239 -14.00 -26.27 2.55
CA THR A 239 -14.03 -24.85 2.15
C THR A 239 -12.76 -24.09 2.51
N MET A 240 -12.04 -24.50 3.56
CA MET A 240 -10.75 -23.88 3.94
C MET A 240 -9.63 -24.20 2.96
N MET A 241 -9.79 -25.20 2.08
CA MET A 241 -8.82 -25.49 1.02
C MET A 241 -8.90 -24.48 -0.12
N ILE A 242 -9.98 -23.69 -0.19
CA ILE A 242 -10.14 -22.68 -1.22
C ILE A 242 -9.35 -21.42 -0.82
N PRO A 243 -8.39 -20.98 -1.64
CA PRO A 243 -7.60 -19.79 -1.33
C PRO A 243 -8.50 -18.54 -1.32
N GLY A 244 -8.37 -17.72 -0.28
CA GLY A 244 -9.19 -16.51 -0.10
C GLY A 244 -9.08 -15.52 -1.27
N GLN A 245 -7.97 -15.53 -2.00
CA GLN A 245 -7.75 -14.70 -3.18
C GLN A 245 -8.74 -15.01 -4.31
N VAL A 246 -9.10 -16.29 -4.49
CA VAL A 246 -10.09 -16.70 -5.51
C VAL A 246 -11.50 -16.28 -5.10
N MET A 247 -11.74 -16.12 -3.80
CA MET A 247 -13.03 -15.66 -3.25
C MET A 247 -13.24 -14.15 -3.36
N LEU A 248 -12.22 -13.36 -3.71
CA LEU A 248 -12.34 -11.90 -3.81
C LEU A 248 -13.42 -11.44 -4.80
N GLY A 249 -13.42 -12.00 -6.02
CA GLY A 249 -14.43 -11.66 -7.04
C GLY A 249 -15.86 -12.01 -6.60
N PRO A 250 -16.12 -13.26 -6.17
CA PRO A 250 -17.41 -13.66 -5.63
C PRO A 250 -17.87 -12.83 -4.41
N MET A 251 -16.96 -12.51 -3.49
CA MET A 251 -17.29 -11.70 -2.31
C MET A 251 -17.62 -10.25 -2.69
N TYR A 252 -16.89 -9.67 -3.64
CA TYR A 252 -17.21 -8.34 -4.17
C TYR A 252 -18.61 -8.32 -4.79
N GLU A 253 -18.93 -9.28 -5.65
CA GLU A 253 -20.25 -9.39 -6.28
C GLU A 253 -21.37 -9.54 -5.22
N LEU A 254 -21.11 -10.31 -4.16
CA LEU A 254 -22.04 -10.49 -3.05
C LEU A 254 -22.32 -9.15 -2.32
N ILE A 255 -21.27 -8.41 -1.95
CA ILE A 255 -21.38 -7.10 -1.29
C ILE A 255 -22.06 -6.08 -2.20
N HIS A 256 -21.77 -6.11 -3.50
CA HIS A 256 -22.41 -5.27 -4.49
C HIS A 256 -23.92 -5.51 -4.56
N ARG A 257 -24.34 -6.78 -4.68
CA ARG A 257 -25.76 -7.15 -4.71
C ARG A 257 -26.51 -6.82 -3.42
N PHE A 258 -25.84 -6.89 -2.28
CA PHE A 258 -26.43 -6.48 -1.01
C PHE A 258 -26.44 -4.95 -0.79
N GLY A 259 -25.90 -4.15 -1.71
CA GLY A 259 -25.85 -2.71 -1.57
C GLY A 259 -24.94 -2.24 -0.44
N LEU A 260 -23.99 -3.08 -0.02
CA LEU A 260 -23.07 -2.80 1.09
C LEU A 260 -21.75 -2.17 0.63
N MET A 261 -21.70 -1.71 -0.63
CA MET A 261 -20.56 -1.01 -1.20
C MET A 261 -20.27 0.27 -0.41
N ASP A 262 -18.98 0.59 -0.26
CA ASP A 262 -18.50 1.79 0.44
C ASP A 262 -19.00 1.92 1.91
N SER A 263 -19.17 0.78 2.59
CA SER A 263 -19.64 0.73 3.98
C SER A 263 -18.78 -0.17 4.85
N HIS A 264 -18.73 0.13 6.16
CA HIS A 264 -18.07 -0.77 7.14
C HIS A 264 -18.75 -2.14 7.20
N GLN A 265 -20.05 -2.21 6.92
CA GLN A 265 -20.79 -3.47 6.87
C GLN A 265 -20.28 -4.38 5.74
N GLY A 266 -19.95 -3.80 4.59
CA GLY A 266 -19.34 -4.52 3.47
C GLY A 266 -18.00 -5.17 3.82
N LEU A 267 -17.29 -4.63 4.82
CA LEU A 267 -16.04 -5.20 5.35
C LEU A 267 -16.30 -6.27 6.43
N ILE A 268 -17.30 -6.07 7.28
CA ILE A 268 -17.59 -6.93 8.43
C ILE A 268 -18.32 -8.21 7.99
N VAL A 269 -19.36 -8.07 7.16
CA VAL A 269 -20.31 -9.14 6.80
C VAL A 269 -19.62 -10.40 6.24
N PRO A 270 -18.66 -10.31 5.29
CA PRO A 270 -17.98 -11.50 4.77
C PRO A 270 -17.16 -12.26 5.82
N GLY A 271 -16.69 -11.55 6.85
CA GLY A 271 -15.82 -12.09 7.91
C GLY A 271 -16.56 -12.51 9.18
N MET A 272 -17.88 -12.36 9.26
CA MET A 272 -18.63 -12.60 10.51
C MET A 272 -18.55 -14.04 11.02
N VAL A 273 -18.36 -15.01 10.12
CA VAL A 273 -18.27 -16.42 10.47
C VAL A 273 -17.00 -17.00 9.88
N SER A 274 -16.16 -17.56 10.74
CA SER A 274 -14.91 -18.19 10.33
C SER A 274 -14.99 -19.70 10.57
N VAL A 275 -14.81 -20.46 9.49
CA VAL A 275 -14.73 -21.91 9.58
C VAL A 275 -13.56 -22.36 10.46
N PHE A 276 -12.42 -21.66 10.36
CA PHE A 276 -11.27 -21.88 11.25
C PHE A 276 -11.62 -21.60 12.71
N GLY A 277 -12.34 -20.50 12.97
CA GLY A 277 -12.81 -20.15 14.31
C GLY A 277 -13.69 -21.24 14.90
N ILE A 278 -14.67 -21.74 14.14
CA ILE A 278 -15.56 -22.83 14.57
C ILE A 278 -14.75 -24.10 14.85
N PHE A 279 -13.80 -24.43 13.98
CA PHE A 279 -12.92 -25.58 14.16
C PHE A 279 -12.13 -25.46 15.47
N LEU A 280 -11.48 -24.32 15.72
CA LEU A 280 -10.71 -24.07 16.95
C LEU A 280 -11.58 -24.20 18.20
N PHE A 281 -12.74 -23.53 18.24
CA PHE A 281 -13.67 -23.65 19.36
C PHE A 281 -14.07 -25.10 19.62
N ARG A 282 -14.40 -25.85 18.56
CA ARG A 282 -14.74 -27.26 18.69
C ARG A 282 -13.60 -28.07 19.29
N GLN A 283 -12.36 -27.88 18.81
CA GLN A 283 -11.21 -28.62 19.35
C GLN A 283 -10.98 -28.30 20.83
N SER A 284 -11.08 -27.03 21.22
CA SER A 284 -10.96 -26.61 22.63
C SER A 284 -12.09 -27.13 23.52
N ILE A 285 -13.32 -27.19 23.01
CA ILE A 285 -14.48 -27.67 23.80
C ILE A 285 -14.47 -29.20 23.91
N LEU A 286 -13.90 -29.92 22.94
CA LEU A 286 -13.74 -31.37 23.01
C LEU A 286 -12.77 -31.83 24.09
N SER A 287 -11.77 -31.01 24.46
CA SER A 287 -10.86 -31.36 25.55
C SER A 287 -11.51 -31.23 26.93
N LEU A 288 -12.68 -30.58 27.02
CA LEU A 288 -13.42 -30.48 28.27
C LEU A 288 -14.19 -31.79 28.53
N PRO A 289 -14.02 -32.41 29.70
CA PRO A 289 -14.76 -33.62 30.07
C PRO A 289 -16.28 -33.39 30.08
N ASN A 290 -17.06 -34.40 29.69
CA ASN A 290 -18.53 -34.26 29.64
C ASN A 290 -19.15 -34.23 31.04
N GLU A 291 -18.46 -34.77 32.05
CA GLU A 291 -18.93 -34.82 33.44
C GLU A 291 -19.15 -33.40 33.99
N LEU A 292 -18.37 -32.41 33.52
CA LEU A 292 -18.55 -31.01 33.89
C LEU A 292 -19.88 -30.42 33.40
N LEU A 293 -20.38 -30.89 32.25
CA LEU A 293 -21.69 -30.48 31.72
C LEU A 293 -22.83 -31.19 32.44
N GLU A 294 -22.63 -32.45 32.83
CA GLU A 294 -23.60 -33.23 33.60
C GLU A 294 -23.76 -32.69 35.02
N ALA A 295 -22.67 -32.30 35.68
CA ALA A 295 -22.70 -31.72 37.03
C ALA A 295 -23.39 -30.35 37.10
N GLY A 296 -23.51 -29.63 35.98
CA GLY A 296 -24.19 -28.34 35.89
C GLY A 296 -25.66 -28.41 35.50
N ARG A 297 -26.21 -29.61 35.23
CA ARG A 297 -27.62 -29.85 34.93
C ARG A 297 -28.38 -30.32 36.16
#